data_AF-A0A942K7I3-F1
#
_entry.id   AF-A0A942K7I3-F1
#
_cell.length_a   1.000
_cell.length_b   1.000
_cell.length_c   1.000
_cell.angle_alpha   90.00
_cell.angle_beta   90.00
_cell.angle_gamma   90.00
#
_symmetry.space_group_name_H-M   'P 1'
#
loop_
_entity.id
_entity.type
_entity.pdbx_description
1 polymer ?
#
loop_
_entity_poly.entity_id
_entity_poly.type
_entity_poly.pdbx_seq_one_letter_code
_entity_poly.pdbx_strand_id
1 'polypeptide(L)' 'MKPHRIKYWLNHKAEDDATFRQEIRAVCKLYHQAQELHESGVHVISVDEKTGIQALERIHPDHPLSKGKLELHE' A
#
# COMPACT_ATOMS: atom_id res chain seq x y z
N MET A 1 0.22 -19.99 -17.79
CA MET A 1 -0.08 -18.97 -16.76
C MET A 1 -1.06 -17.96 -17.33
N LYS A 2 -2.12 -17.56 -16.63
CA LYS A 2 -3.05 -16.50 -17.07
C LYS A 2 -2.83 -15.28 -16.16
N PRO A 3 -1.95 -14.33 -16.54
CA PRO A 3 -1.52 -13.24 -15.64
C PRO A 3 -2.68 -12.41 -15.09
N HIS A 4 -3.72 -12.19 -15.89
CA HIS A 4 -4.95 -11.50 -15.48
C HIS A 4 -5.78 -12.24 -14.42
N ARG A 5 -5.41 -13.47 -14.06
CA ARG A 5 -6.06 -14.26 -13.00
C ARG A 5 -5.23 -14.35 -11.72
N ILE A 6 -4.10 -13.63 -11.68
CA ILE A 6 -3.17 -13.60 -10.57
C ILE A 6 -3.21 -12.21 -9.97
N LYS A 7 -3.52 -12.13 -8.68
CA LYS A 7 -3.41 -10.89 -7.91
C LYS A 7 -2.15 -10.94 -7.07
N TYR A 8 -1.29 -9.94 -7.25
CA TYR A 8 -0.13 -9.68 -6.41
C TYR A 8 -0.53 -8.65 -5.36
N TRP A 9 -0.24 -8.93 -4.10
CA TRP A 9 -0.49 -7.98 -3.02
C TRP A 9 0.63 -8.07 -1.99
N LEU A 10 1.32 -6.96 -1.74
CA LEU A 10 2.29 -6.84 -0.65
C LEU A 10 1.65 -5.98 0.43
N ASN A 11 1.22 -6.61 1.52
CA ASN A 11 0.79 -5.87 2.70
C ASN A 11 2.02 -5.47 3.53
N HIS A 12 2.07 -4.21 3.96
CA HIS A 12 3.02 -3.81 4.99
C HIS A 12 2.74 -4.60 6.28
N LYS A 13 3.76 -5.29 6.80
CA LYS A 13 3.67 -5.95 8.11
C LYS A 13 4.02 -4.92 9.19
N ALA A 14 3.01 -4.26 9.74
CA ALA A 14 3.20 -3.40 10.90
C ALA A 14 3.55 -4.24 12.13
N GLU A 15 4.68 -3.96 12.78
CA GLU A 15 5.08 -4.64 14.03
C GLU A 15 4.18 -4.21 15.20
N ASP A 16 3.72 -2.95 15.18
CA ASP A 16 2.75 -2.40 16.13
C ASP A 16 1.61 -1.66 15.40
N ASP A 17 0.41 -2.21 15.54
CA ASP A 17 -0.82 -1.67 14.91
C ASP A 17 -1.17 -0.28 15.46
N ALA A 18 -0.84 0.01 16.72
CA ALA A 18 -1.15 1.29 17.34
C ALA A 18 -0.31 2.42 16.75
N THR A 19 1.02 2.21 16.66
CA THR A 19 1.96 3.12 16.02
C THR A 19 1.62 3.31 14.54
N PHE A 20 1.37 2.23 13.80
CA PHE A 20 1.00 2.31 12.39
C PHE A 20 -0.26 3.16 12.15
N ARG A 21 -1.30 2.96 12.98
CA ARG A 21 -2.52 3.79 12.92
C ARG A 21 -2.27 5.25 13.27
N GLN A 22 -1.30 5.54 14.13
CA GLN A 22 -0.93 6.91 14.49
C GLN A 22 -0.25 7.62 13.31
N GLU A 23 0.66 6.93 12.62
CA GLU A 23 1.34 7.45 11.43
C GLU A 23 0.33 7.72 10.29
N ILE A 24 -0.59 6.77 10.03
CA ILE A 24 -1.68 6.97 9.07
C ILE A 24 -2.48 8.22 9.41
N ARG A 25 -2.88 8.38 10.68
CA ARG A 25 -3.65 9.55 11.13
C ARG A 25 -2.89 10.86 10.92
N ALA A 26 -1.58 10.87 11.15
CA ALA A 26 -0.75 12.05 10.93
C ALA A 26 -0.71 12.45 9.44
N VAL A 27 -0.52 11.47 8.55
CA VAL A 27 -0.52 11.69 7.10
C VAL A 27 -1.91 12.14 6.61
N CYS A 28 -2.97 11.46 7.03
CA CYS A 28 -4.34 11.87 6.68
C CYS A 28 -4.64 13.30 7.15
N LYS A 29 -4.21 13.68 8.36
CA LYS A 29 -4.41 15.04 8.89
C LYS A 29 -3.73 16.09 7.99
N LEU A 30 -2.49 15.83 7.54
CA LEU A 30 -1.79 16.72 6.61
C LEU A 30 -2.59 16.92 5.31
N TYR A 31 -3.13 15.85 4.73
CA TYR A 31 -3.95 15.96 3.52
C TYR A 31 -5.27 16.73 3.74
N HIS A 32 -5.91 16.59 4.91
CA HIS A 32 -7.13 17.36 5.22
C HIS A 32 -6.84 18.86 5.28
N GLN A 33 -5.62 19.24 5.70
CA GLN A 33 -5.18 20.63 5.82
C GLN A 33 -4.63 21.19 4.50
N ALA A 34 -4.55 20.38 3.43
CA ALA A 34 -3.86 20.77 2.21
C ALA A 34 -4.42 22.04 1.56
N GLN A 35 -5.74 22.26 1.62
CA GLN A 35 -6.36 23.47 1.07
C GLN A 35 -5.97 24.73 1.86
N GLU A 36 -6.11 24.70 3.20
CA GLU A 36 -5.72 25.83 4.06
C GLU A 36 -4.22 26.15 3.93
N LEU A 37 -3.39 25.10 3.85
CA LEU A 37 -1.97 25.24 3.62
C LEU A 37 -1.69 25.89 2.26
N HIS A 38 -2.39 25.49 1.20
CA HIS A 38 -2.24 26.07 -0.12
C HIS A 38 -2.62 27.57 -0.15
N GLU A 39 -3.70 27.95 0.52
CA GLU A 39 -4.11 29.35 0.66
C GLU A 39 -3.05 30.20 1.41
N SER A 40 -2.30 29.58 2.32
CA SER A 40 -1.15 30.20 3.01
C SER A 40 0.16 30.18 2.21
N GLY A 41 0.16 29.65 0.99
CA GLY A 41 1.34 29.56 0.12
C GLY A 41 2.20 28.29 0.33
N VAL A 42 1.71 27.31 1.09
CA VAL A 42 2.37 26.03 1.34
C VAL A 42 1.81 24.94 0.43
N HIS A 43 2.68 24.27 -0.33
CA HIS A 43 2.27 23.18 -1.22
C HIS A 43 2.48 21.82 -0.55
N VAL A 44 1.41 21.04 -0.40
CA VAL A 44 1.48 19.64 0.01
C VAL A 44 1.65 18.78 -1.25
N ILE A 45 2.71 17.98 -1.30
CA ILE A 45 3.04 17.12 -2.43
C ILE A 45 3.08 15.66 -1.94
N SER A 46 2.42 14.77 -2.67
CA SER A 46 2.53 13.33 -2.49
C SER A 46 3.54 12.78 -3.48
N VAL A 47 4.52 12.03 -2.99
CA VAL A 47 5.50 11.34 -3.84
C VAL A 47 5.39 9.85 -3.54
N ASP A 48 5.02 9.08 -4.55
CA ASP A 48 5.12 7.62 -4.52
C ASP A 48 6.38 7.23 -5.29
N GLU A 49 7.42 6.82 -4.59
CA GLU A 49 8.58 6.23 -5.25
C GLU A 49 8.24 4.79 -5.64
N LYS A 50 7.95 4.58 -6.91
CA LYS A 50 7.87 3.22 -7.47
C LYS A 50 9.28 2.65 -7.59
N THR A 51 9.85 2.21 -6.48
CA THR A 51 11.07 1.40 -6.54
C THR A 51 10.72 0.13 -7.31
N GLY A 52 11.53 -0.19 -8.31
CA GLY A 52 11.55 -1.51 -8.93
C GLY A 52 12.08 -2.55 -7.94
N ILE A 53 11.42 -2.71 -6.80
CA ILE A 53 11.70 -3.77 -5.82
C ILE A 53 11.27 -5.06 -6.48
N GLN A 54 12.25 -5.76 -7.03
CA GLN A 54 12.09 -7.16 -7.39
C GLN A 54 11.97 -7.94 -6.08
N ALA A 55 10.82 -8.56 -5.84
CA ALA A 55 10.66 -9.48 -4.73
C ALA A 55 11.70 -10.60 -4.87
N LEU A 56 12.63 -10.69 -3.91
CA LEU A 56 13.71 -11.68 -3.93
C LEU A 56 13.13 -13.09 -3.73
N GLU A 57 12.15 -13.21 -2.84
CA GLU A 57 11.44 -14.44 -2.55
C GLU A 57 10.02 -14.15 -2.04
N ARG A 58 9.17 -15.17 -2.06
CA ARG A 58 7.80 -15.10 -1.55
C ARG A 58 7.77 -15.49 -0.09
N ILE A 59 7.13 -14.66 0.73
CA ILE A 59 6.99 -14.88 2.18
C ILE A 59 5.76 -15.73 2.54
N HIS A 60 4.79 -15.88 1.63
CA HIS A 60 3.62 -16.73 1.82
C HIS A 60 3.48 -17.74 0.68
N PRO A 61 2.90 -18.93 0.93
CA PRO A 61 2.63 -19.92 -0.12
C PRO A 61 1.53 -19.44 -1.06
N ASP A 62 1.61 -19.86 -2.33
CA ASP A 62 0.59 -19.55 -3.33
C ASP A 62 -0.78 -20.14 -2.93
N HIS A 63 -1.82 -19.31 -3.03
CA HIS A 63 -3.19 -19.79 -2.87
C HIS A 63 -3.74 -20.21 -4.24
N PRO A 64 -4.06 -21.51 -4.42
CA PRO A 64 -4.47 -22.03 -5.72
C PRO A 64 -5.84 -21.50 -6.14
N LEU A 65 -6.06 -21.49 -7.45
CA LEU A 65 -7.34 -21.16 -8.06
C LEU A 65 -8.47 -22.06 -7.50
N SER A 66 -9.56 -21.44 -7.06
CA SER A 66 -10.80 -22.14 -6.69
C SER A 66 -12.00 -21.48 -7.37
N LYS A 67 -13.13 -22.20 -7.47
CA LYS A 67 -14.32 -21.70 -8.17
C LYS A 67 -14.80 -20.39 -7.53
N GLY A 68 -14.75 -19.29 -8.29
CA GLY A 68 -15.12 -17.95 -7.81
C GLY A 68 -13.98 -17.15 -7.15
N LYS A 69 -12.77 -17.70 -7.03
CA LYS A 69 -11.60 -16.99 -6.49
C LYS A 69 -10.44 -16.98 -7.51
N LEU A 70 -9.73 -15.87 -7.53
CA LEU A 70 -8.50 -15.72 -8.31
C LEU A 70 -7.33 -16.35 -7.57
N GLU A 71 -6.26 -16.62 -8.30
CA GLU A 71 -4.98 -17.05 -7.72
C GLU A 71 -4.39 -15.86 -6.96
N LEU A 72 -3.97 -16.09 -5.72
CA LEU A 72 -3.40 -15.05 -4.86
C LEU A 72 -1.94 -15.39 -4.58
N HIS A 73 -1.08 -14.42 -4.89
CA HIS A 73 0.37 -14.45 -4.69
C HIS A 73 0.70 -13.35 -3.66
N GLU A 74 1.04 -13.74 -2.43
CA GLU A 74 1.38 -12.87 -1.27
C GLU A 74 2.85 -13.00 -0.81
#